data_AF-A0A250L107-F1
#
_entry.id   AF-A0A250L107-F1
#
_cell.length_a   1.000
_cell.length_b   1.000
_cell.length_c   1.000
_cell.angle_alpha   90.00
_cell.angle_beta   90.00
_cell.angle_gamma   90.00
#
_symmetry.space_group_name_H-M   'P 1'
#
loop_
_entity.id
_entity.type
_entity.pdbx_description
1 polymer ?
#
loop_
_entity_poly.entity_id
_entity_poly.type
_entity_poly.pdbx_seq_one_letter_code
_entity_poly.pdbx_strand_id
1 'polypeptide(L)'
;MRKIARPGLCGGRPVTGVPTARALEYKKHTMCYTLLMKPITWNPEKNKLLQEERNISFEDVVLHISIGGILDTFEHPNQERYPGQQIHVIEIEGYAYLVPFVESEDEVFLKTIIPSRKATKTYLRGPK
;
A
#
# COMPACT_ATOMS: atom_id res chain seq x y z
N MET A 1 -48.42 13.57 -31.83
CA MET A 1 -47.03 13.96 -31.54
C MET A 1 -47.02 15.35 -30.91
N ARG A 2 -46.87 15.45 -29.59
CA ARG A 2 -46.71 16.74 -28.89
C ARG A 2 -45.50 16.63 -27.99
N LYS A 3 -44.44 17.37 -28.35
CA LYS A 3 -43.20 17.49 -27.58
C LYS A 3 -43.55 18.20 -26.26
N ILE A 4 -43.27 17.55 -25.15
CA ILE A 4 -43.40 18.11 -23.80
C ILE A 4 -42.06 18.79 -23.48
N ALA A 5 -42.02 20.12 -23.62
CA ALA A 5 -40.92 20.93 -23.11
C ALA A 5 -41.12 21.14 -21.61
N ARG A 6 -40.09 20.85 -20.79
CA ARG A 6 -40.11 21.12 -19.35
C ARG A 6 -39.94 22.63 -19.08
N PRO A 7 -40.70 23.21 -18.15
CA PRO A 7 -40.56 24.60 -17.74
C PRO A 7 -39.42 24.79 -16.73
N GLY A 8 -38.72 25.91 -16.87
CA GLY A 8 -37.80 26.44 -15.87
C GLY A 8 -38.55 27.05 -14.68
N LEU A 9 -38.02 26.78 -13.49
CA LEU A 9 -38.34 27.32 -12.16
C LEU A 9 -37.00 27.20 -11.41
N CYS A 10 -36.50 28.11 -10.58
CA CYS A 10 -36.93 29.39 -10.05
C CYS A 10 -35.69 30.02 -9.42
N GLY A 11 -35.67 31.35 -9.35
CA GLY A 11 -34.76 32.07 -8.47
C GLY A 11 -34.98 31.73 -6.99
N GLY A 12 -33.90 31.81 -6.23
CA GLY A 12 -33.89 31.82 -4.77
C GLY A 12 -32.55 32.35 -4.27
N ARG A 13 -32.51 33.64 -3.88
CA ARG A 13 -31.58 34.17 -2.86
C ARG A 13 -32.35 34.19 -1.52
N PRO A 14 -31.71 34.52 -0.39
CA PRO A 14 -30.59 33.86 0.26
C PRO A 14 -31.01 33.41 1.68
N VAL A 15 -30.61 32.23 2.15
CA VAL A 15 -30.82 31.85 3.56
C VAL A 15 -29.52 32.01 4.34
N THR A 16 -29.51 33.08 5.12
CA THR A 16 -28.83 33.29 6.42
C THR A 16 -27.75 32.28 6.81
N GLY A 17 -26.55 32.82 7.03
CA GLY A 17 -25.47 32.13 7.72
C GLY A 17 -25.90 31.67 9.10
N VAL A 18 -25.79 30.36 9.32
CA VAL A 18 -25.37 29.78 10.58
C VAL A 18 -24.26 28.80 10.19
N PRO A 19 -22.98 29.04 10.52
CA PRO A 19 -21.98 27.99 10.36
C PRO A 19 -22.29 26.93 11.42
N THR A 20 -23.08 25.93 11.04
CA THR A 20 -23.31 24.75 11.87
C THR A 20 -21.93 24.17 12.17
N ALA A 21 -21.62 23.97 13.46
CA ALA A 21 -20.38 23.36 13.96
C ALA A 21 -20.05 21.97 13.36
N ARG A 22 -20.89 21.47 12.45
CA ARG A 22 -20.83 20.19 11.74
C ARG A 22 -19.95 20.18 10.48
N ALA A 23 -19.35 21.31 10.08
CA ALA A 23 -18.39 21.35 8.97
C ALA A 23 -16.93 21.04 9.39
N LEU A 24 -16.63 21.09 10.69
CA LEU A 24 -15.30 20.75 11.24
C LEU A 24 -15.17 19.26 11.64
N GLU A 25 -16.28 18.55 11.77
CA GLU A 25 -16.30 17.14 12.19
C GLU A 25 -15.91 16.19 11.03
N TYR A 26 -16.26 16.53 9.79
CA TYR A 26 -15.83 15.82 8.58
C TYR A 26 -14.31 15.90 8.35
N LYS A 27 -13.66 17.00 8.73
CA LYS A 27 -12.21 17.17 8.55
C LYS A 27 -11.38 16.35 9.55
N LYS A 28 -11.89 16.04 10.74
CA LYS A 28 -11.19 15.17 11.71
C LYS A 28 -11.19 13.71 11.25
N HIS A 29 -12.28 13.25 10.66
CA HIS A 29 -12.38 11.87 10.20
C HIS A 29 -11.52 11.59 8.96
N THR A 30 -11.35 12.56 8.05
CA THR A 30 -10.45 12.37 6.90
C THR A 30 -8.96 12.49 7.28
N MET A 31 -8.62 13.31 8.28
CA MET A 31 -7.23 13.52 8.72
C MET A 31 -6.68 12.39 9.61
N CYS A 32 -7.54 11.57 10.25
CA CYS A 32 -7.09 10.44 11.05
C CYS A 32 -6.69 9.22 10.22
N TYR A 33 -7.21 9.09 8.99
CA TYR A 33 -6.78 8.02 8.06
C TYR A 33 -5.45 8.33 7.36
N THR A 34 -5.02 9.59 7.35
CA THR A 34 -3.75 9.97 6.72
C THR A 34 -2.53 9.69 7.61
N LEU A 35 -2.73 9.46 8.91
CA LEU A 35 -1.65 9.38 9.91
C LEU A 35 -1.34 7.95 10.40
N LEU A 36 -2.09 6.93 9.97
CA LEU A 36 -1.94 5.55 10.45
C LEU A 36 -1.27 4.60 9.45
N MET A 37 -0.79 5.11 8.32
CA MET A 37 -0.06 4.34 7.32
C MET A 37 1.33 4.95 7.17
N LYS A 38 2.37 4.24 7.63
CA LYS A 38 3.76 4.64 7.35
C LYS A 38 3.95 4.61 5.83
N PRO A 39 4.36 5.71 5.17
CA PRO A 39 4.65 5.70 3.76
C PRO A 39 5.71 4.63 3.45
N ILE A 40 5.47 3.86 2.40
CA ILE A 40 6.44 2.88 1.91
C ILE A 40 7.25 3.55 0.81
N THR A 41 8.55 3.65 1.01
CA THR A 41 9.50 4.30 0.09
C THR A 41 10.42 3.25 -0.53
N TRP A 42 10.75 3.41 -1.81
CA TRP A 42 11.72 2.59 -2.53
C TRP A 42 12.53 3.42 -3.53
N ASN A 43 13.66 2.90 -4.00
CA ASN A 43 14.44 3.57 -5.03
C ASN A 43 13.80 3.33 -6.42
N PRO A 44 13.37 4.39 -7.14
CA PRO A 44 12.67 4.26 -8.42
C PRO A 44 13.56 3.74 -9.56
N GLU A 45 14.87 3.99 -9.52
CA GLU A 45 15.81 3.46 -10.51
C GLU A 45 15.92 1.94 -10.39
N LYS A 46 15.97 1.43 -9.15
CA LYS A 46 15.94 -0.01 -8.89
C LYS A 46 14.61 -0.65 -9.27
N ASN A 47 13.50 0.06 -9.08
CA ASN A 47 12.18 -0.41 -9.50
C ASN A 47 12.14 -0.66 -11.01
N LYS A 48 12.65 0.29 -11.80
CA LYS A 48 12.70 0.16 -13.26
C LYS A 48 13.53 -1.05 -13.68
N LEU A 49 14.71 -1.24 -13.10
CA LEU A 49 15.57 -2.39 -13.38
C LEU A 49 14.87 -3.73 -13.06
N LEU A 50 14.19 -3.82 -11.92
CA LEU A 50 13.43 -5.04 -11.55
C LEU A 50 12.24 -5.29 -12.49
N GLN A 51 11.59 -4.23 -12.93
CA GLN A 51 10.48 -4.30 -13.87
C GLN A 51 10.95 -4.74 -15.26
N GLU A 52 12.08 -4.20 -15.75
CA GLU A 52 12.65 -4.60 -17.04
C GLU A 52 13.19 -6.04 -17.03
N GLU A 53 13.86 -6.45 -15.95
CA GLU A 53 14.45 -7.80 -15.88
C GLU A 53 13.43 -8.90 -15.58
N ARG A 54 12.42 -8.61 -14.75
CA ARG A 54 11.59 -9.65 -14.13
C ARG A 54 10.10 -9.34 -14.13
N ASN A 55 9.69 -8.20 -14.69
CA ASN A 55 8.31 -7.73 -14.72
C ASN A 55 7.67 -7.53 -13.34
N ILE A 56 8.49 -7.30 -12.28
CA ILE A 56 8.01 -7.10 -10.91
C ILE A 56 8.36 -5.70 -10.45
N SER A 57 7.40 -5.04 -9.80
CA SER A 57 7.54 -3.68 -9.28
C SER A 57 7.31 -3.66 -7.77
N PHE A 58 7.93 -2.70 -7.09
CA PHE A 58 7.68 -2.46 -5.66
C PHE A 58 6.23 -2.07 -5.40
N GLU A 59 5.55 -1.47 -6.37
CA GLU A 59 4.11 -1.16 -6.30
C GLU A 59 3.26 -2.42 -6.12
N ASP A 60 3.62 -3.49 -6.83
CA ASP A 60 2.92 -4.78 -6.75
C ASP A 60 3.11 -5.42 -5.36
N VAL A 61 4.32 -5.33 -4.83
CA VAL A 61 4.66 -5.72 -3.45
C VAL A 61 3.83 -4.94 -2.43
N VAL A 62 3.74 -3.62 -2.57
CA VAL A 62 2.96 -2.75 -1.68
C VAL A 62 1.48 -3.09 -1.74
N LEU A 63 0.95 -3.37 -2.93
CA LEU A 63 -0.42 -3.82 -3.12
C LEU A 63 -0.65 -5.13 -2.37
N HIS A 64 0.23 -6.13 -2.54
CA HIS A 64 0.14 -7.41 -1.85
C HIS A 64 0.22 -7.25 -0.33
N ILE A 65 1.11 -6.39 0.18
CA ILE A 65 1.18 -6.04 1.61
C ILE A 65 -0.16 -5.45 2.08
N SER A 66 -0.75 -4.56 1.30
CA SER A 66 -2.01 -3.86 1.65
C SER A 66 -3.22 -4.79 1.68
N ILE A 67 -3.26 -5.80 0.82
CA ILE A 67 -4.34 -6.81 0.79
C ILE A 67 -4.10 -7.98 1.75
N GLY A 68 -2.97 -8.01 2.46
CA GLY A 68 -2.63 -9.08 3.40
C GLY A 68 -1.99 -10.32 2.76
N GLY A 69 -1.38 -10.20 1.59
CA GLY A 69 -0.65 -11.25 0.86
C GLY A 69 0.73 -11.61 1.44
N ILE A 70 0.98 -11.27 2.71
CA ILE A 70 2.22 -11.60 3.41
C ILE A 70 2.08 -13.01 3.98
N LEU A 71 2.94 -13.93 3.53
CA LEU A 71 2.98 -15.30 4.03
C LEU A 71 3.63 -15.37 5.40
N ASP A 72 4.74 -14.65 5.58
CA ASP A 72 5.53 -14.66 6.81
C ASP A 72 6.37 -13.38 6.91
N THR A 73 6.75 -13.00 8.13
CA THR A 73 7.64 -11.86 8.38
C THR A 73 8.62 -12.24 9.46
N PHE A 74 9.92 -12.16 9.14
CA PHE A 74 10.97 -12.49 10.09
C PHE A 74 12.10 -11.48 10.04
N GLU A 75 12.82 -11.38 11.16
CA GLU A 75 13.97 -10.51 11.29
C GLU A 75 15.20 -11.16 10.64
N HIS A 76 16.11 -10.35 10.09
CA HIS A 76 17.35 -10.87 9.52
C HIS A 76 18.12 -11.65 10.61
N PRO A 77 18.58 -12.90 10.37
CA PRO A 77 19.19 -13.73 11.42
C PRO A 77 20.49 -13.11 11.99
N ASN A 78 21.16 -12.27 11.20
CA ASN A 78 22.33 -11.49 11.63
C ASN A 78 21.96 -10.05 11.95
N GLN A 79 21.25 -9.82 13.06
CA GLN A 79 20.96 -8.46 13.55
C GLN A 79 22.22 -7.68 13.95
N GLU A 80 23.31 -8.36 14.32
CA GLU A 80 24.59 -7.68 14.64
C GLU A 80 25.20 -6.94 13.44
N ARG A 81 24.99 -7.43 12.21
CA ARG A 81 25.48 -6.78 10.98
C ARG A 81 24.42 -5.92 10.30
N TYR A 82 23.14 -6.22 10.50
CA TYR A 82 22.02 -5.55 9.85
C TYR A 82 20.92 -5.23 10.89
N PRO A 83 21.18 -4.30 11.81
CA PRO A 83 20.24 -3.98 12.88
C PRO A 83 18.96 -3.36 12.29
N GLY A 84 17.80 -3.85 12.73
CA GLY A 84 16.49 -3.32 12.32
C GLY A 84 16.07 -3.70 10.90
N GLN A 85 16.78 -4.64 10.26
CA GLN A 85 16.36 -5.19 8.98
C GLN A 85 15.41 -6.38 9.19
N GLN A 86 14.27 -6.29 8.54
CA GLN A 86 13.25 -7.33 8.51
C GLN A 86 13.02 -7.80 7.07
N ILE A 87 12.40 -8.97 6.93
CA ILE A 87 12.15 -9.61 5.64
C ILE A 87 10.68 -10.05 5.62
N HIS A 88 9.93 -9.52 4.65
CA HIS A 88 8.60 -10.04 4.32
C HIS A 88 8.71 -11.15 3.29
N VAL A 89 7.98 -12.24 3.50
CA VAL A 89 7.72 -13.26 2.50
C VAL A 89 6.37 -12.98 1.88
N ILE A 90 6.34 -12.71 0.59
CA ILE A 90 5.11 -12.34 -0.13
C ILE A 90 4.89 -13.34 -1.24
N GLU A 91 3.65 -13.81 -1.38
CA GLU A 91 3.25 -14.57 -2.57
C GLU A 91 2.83 -13.62 -3.68
N ILE A 92 3.44 -13.76 -4.86
CA ILE A 92 3.00 -13.08 -6.07
C ILE A 92 2.93 -14.14 -7.18
N GLU A 93 1.75 -14.29 -7.78
CA GLU A 93 1.47 -15.23 -8.88
C GLU A 93 1.97 -16.68 -8.62
N GLY A 94 1.77 -17.23 -7.42
CA GLY A 94 2.21 -18.59 -7.08
C GLY A 94 3.71 -18.75 -6.87
N TYR A 95 4.44 -17.65 -6.68
CA TYR A 95 5.86 -17.65 -6.33
C TYR A 95 6.13 -16.81 -5.08
N ALA A 96 7.01 -17.28 -4.20
CA ALA A 96 7.37 -16.55 -3.00
C ALA A 96 8.58 -15.64 -3.22
N TYR A 97 8.40 -14.37 -2.85
CA TYR A 97 9.40 -13.32 -2.90
C TYR A 97 9.78 -12.90 -1.48
N LEU A 98 11.07 -12.75 -1.25
CA LEU A 98 11.62 -12.18 -0.03
C LEU A 98 11.86 -10.69 -0.27
N VAL A 99 11.25 -9.85 0.54
CA VAL A 99 11.36 -8.39 0.45
C VAL A 99 12.00 -7.88 1.73
N PRO A 100 13.33 -7.66 1.74
CA PRO A 100 14.00 -7.03 2.85
C PRO A 100 13.60 -5.56 2.95
N PHE A 101 13.17 -5.16 4.13
CA PHE A 101 12.78 -3.79 4.43
C PHE A 101 13.43 -3.32 5.74
N VAL A 102 13.48 -2.01 5.90
CA VAL A 102 13.87 -1.37 7.16
C VAL A 102 12.71 -0.48 7.54
N GLU A 103 12.14 -0.75 8.72
CA GLU A 103 11.09 0.10 9.29
C GLU A 103 11.75 1.19 10.15
N SER A 104 11.46 2.44 9.81
CA SER A 104 11.80 3.63 10.61
C SER A 104 10.55 4.14 11.34
N GLU A 105 10.72 5.16 12.19
CA GLU A 105 9.60 5.80 12.88
C GLU A 105 8.61 6.45 11.89
N ASP A 106 9.14 7.06 10.83
CA ASP A 106 8.35 7.82 9.85
C ASP A 106 7.99 7.04 8.57
N GLU A 107 8.79 6.05 8.14
CA GLU A 107 8.60 5.38 6.85
C GLU A 107 9.11 3.92 6.84
N VAL A 108 8.66 3.15 5.84
CA VAL A 108 9.13 1.79 5.57
C VAL A 108 9.95 1.81 4.27
N PHE A 109 11.23 1.48 4.35
CA PHE A 109 12.11 1.48 3.18
C PHE A 109 12.31 0.08 2.61
N LEU A 110 11.82 -0.18 1.40
CA LEU A 110 12.02 -1.45 0.68
C LEU A 110 13.37 -1.46 -0.03
N LYS A 111 14.23 -2.42 0.31
CA LYS A 111 15.57 -2.50 -0.28
C LYS A 111 15.60 -3.22 -1.62
N THR A 112 14.90 -4.36 -1.72
CA THR A 112 14.97 -5.25 -2.90
C THR A 112 13.85 -6.28 -2.89
N ILE A 113 13.66 -6.97 -4.03
CA ILE A 113 12.72 -8.07 -4.21
C ILE A 113 13.53 -9.30 -4.67
N ILE A 114 13.61 -10.30 -3.81
CA ILE A 114 14.43 -11.49 -4.05
C ILE A 114 13.52 -12.71 -4.23
N PRO A 115 13.37 -13.25 -5.45
CA PRO A 115 12.64 -14.51 -5.62
C PRO A 115 13.39 -15.64 -4.90
N SER A 116 12.66 -16.43 -4.10
CA SER A 116 13.26 -17.54 -3.38
C SER A 116 12.53 -18.84 -3.66
N ARG A 117 13.17 -19.71 -4.46
CA ARG A 117 12.68 -21.08 -4.70
C ARG A 117 12.48 -21.87 -3.40
N LYS A 118 13.32 -21.61 -2.39
CA LYS A 118 13.22 -22.24 -1.07
C LYS A 118 11.94 -21.79 -0.36
N ALA A 119 11.68 -20.48 -0.34
CA ALA A 119 10.45 -19.94 0.23
C ALA A 119 9.21 -20.48 -0.51
N THR A 120 9.24 -20.53 -1.84
CA THR A 120 8.14 -21.11 -2.63
C THR A 120 7.87 -22.56 -2.24
N LYS A 121 8.91 -23.36 -2.03
CA LYS A 121 8.75 -24.75 -1.58
C LYS A 121 8.17 -24.82 -0.17
N THR A 122 8.71 -24.04 0.76
CA THR A 122 8.31 -24.05 2.17
C THR A 122 6.89 -23.57 2.37
N TYR A 123 6.52 -22.42 1.78
CA TYR A 123 5.25 -21.75 2.05
C TYR A 123 4.13 -22.12 1.07
N LEU A 124 4.45 -22.37 -0.21
CA LEU A 124 3.43 -22.62 -1.25
C LEU A 124 3.27 -24.09 -1.64
N ARG A 125 4.30 -24.92 -1.43
CA ARG A 125 4.27 -26.34 -1.82
C ARG A 125 4.07 -27.31 -0.65
N GLY A 126 4.13 -26.82 0.59
CA GLY A 126 4.00 -27.61 1.82
C GLY A 126 5.13 -28.61 2.04
N PRO A 127 5.34 -29.08 3.29
CA PRO A 127 6.13 -30.28 3.52
C PRO A 127 5.39 -31.46 2.87
N LYS A 128 6.10 -32.21 2.04
CA LYS A 128 5.65 -33.51 1.56
C LYS A 128 6.03 -34.58 2.57
#